data_AF-A0A957MXN2-F1
#
_entry.id   AF-A0A957MXN2-F1
#
_cell.length_a   1.000
_cell.length_b   1.000
_cell.length_c   1.000
_cell.angle_alpha   90.00
_cell.angle_beta   90.00
_cell.angle_gamma   90.00
#
_symmetry.space_group_name_H-M   'P 1'
#
loop_
_entity.id
_entity.type
_entity.pdbx_description
1 polymer ?
#
loop_
_entity_poly.entity_id
_entity_poly.type
_entity_poly.pdbx_seq_one_letter_code
_entity_poly.pdbx_strand_id
1 'polypeptide(L)' 'MKMNPPTNPLIGDMPKIGIRPTIDGRLGGVRESLEAQTMTMARNVAAFLSDNLRHYNGLPV' A
#
# COMPACT_ATOMS: atom_id res chain seq x y z
N MET A 1 -19.58 -18.55 -19.72
CA MET A 1 -19.95 -17.11 -19.77
C MET A 1 -18.72 -16.31 -20.19
N LYS A 2 -18.86 -15.35 -21.11
CA LYS A 2 -17.76 -14.40 -21.41
C LYS A 2 -17.64 -13.43 -20.24
N MET A 3 -16.49 -13.39 -19.58
CA MET A 3 -16.19 -12.43 -18.54
C MET A 3 -15.38 -11.30 -19.16
N ASN A 4 -15.85 -10.06 -19.03
CA ASN A 4 -15.09 -8.90 -19.52
C ASN A 4 -13.88 -8.67 -18.60
N PRO A 5 -12.73 -8.26 -19.15
CA PRO A 5 -11.58 -7.93 -18.33
C PRO A 5 -11.89 -6.71 -17.42
N PRO A 6 -11.29 -6.62 -16.22
CA PRO A 6 -11.37 -5.44 -15.38
C PRO A 6 -10.88 -4.18 -16.11
N THR A 7 -11.65 -3.09 -16.08
CA THR A 7 -11.28 -1.81 -16.70
C THR A 7 -11.59 -0.64 -15.76
N ASN A 8 -10.85 0.46 -15.90
CA ASN A 8 -11.12 1.70 -15.17
C ASN A 8 -12.14 2.55 -15.94
N PRO A 9 -13.36 2.77 -15.42
CA PRO A 9 -14.36 3.60 -16.09
C PRO A 9 -14.29 5.09 -15.72
N LEU A 10 -13.41 5.47 -14.79
CA LEU A 10 -13.30 6.84 -14.29
C LEU A 10 -12.42 7.69 -15.20
N ILE A 11 -12.69 9.01 -15.22
CA ILE A 11 -11.76 9.98 -15.79
C ILE A 11 -10.63 10.19 -14.77
N GLY A 12 -9.43 9.69 -15.10
CA GLY A 12 -8.25 9.71 -14.22
C GLY A 12 -7.91 8.34 -13.62
N ASP A 13 -6.93 8.31 -12.72
CA ASP A 13 -6.43 7.08 -12.11
C ASP A 13 -7.36 6.56 -10.99
N MET A 14 -7.28 5.26 -10.72
CA MET A 14 -7.92 4.66 -9.55
C MET A 14 -7.32 5.22 -8.25
N PRO A 15 -8.12 5.37 -7.17
CA PRO A 15 -7.64 5.90 -5.90
C PRO A 15 -6.61 4.97 -5.26
N LYS A 16 -5.56 5.56 -4.66
CA LYS A 16 -4.44 4.82 -4.04
C LYS A 16 -4.52 4.88 -2.51
N ILE A 17 -3.90 3.91 -1.85
CA ILE A 17 -3.73 3.92 -0.39
C ILE A 17 -2.34 4.46 -0.04
N GLY A 18 -2.29 5.58 0.67
CA GLY A 18 -1.05 6.15 1.18
C GLY A 18 -0.64 5.53 2.52
N ILE A 19 0.46 4.78 2.54
CA ILE A 19 1.01 4.19 3.78
C ILE A 19 2.13 5.09 4.31
N ARG A 20 1.97 5.56 5.55
CA ARG A 20 2.87 6.54 6.19
C ARG A 20 3.57 5.90 7.40
N PRO A 21 4.79 5.34 7.24
CA PRO A 21 5.57 4.87 8.38
C PRO A 21 5.97 6.05 9.27
N THR A 22 5.44 6.08 10.49
CA THR A 22 5.84 7.04 11.52
C THR A 22 6.81 6.39 12.48
N ILE A 23 7.87 7.10 12.85
CA ILE A 23 8.97 6.59 13.67
C ILE A 23 9.38 7.65 14.69
N ASP A 24 10.05 7.21 15.76
CA ASP A 24 10.72 8.11 16.69
C ASP A 24 11.80 8.92 15.95
N GLY A 25 11.80 10.24 16.15
CA GLY A 25 12.72 11.17 15.50
C GLY A 25 14.07 11.32 16.21
N ARG A 26 14.26 10.73 17.40
CA ARG A 26 15.51 10.84 18.17
C ARG A 26 16.67 10.20 17.43
N LEU A 27 17.71 11.00 17.18
CA LEU A 27 18.96 10.56 16.55
C LEU A 27 19.97 10.08 17.59
N GLY A 28 21.00 9.36 17.14
CA GLY A 28 22.05 8.84 18.03
C GLY A 28 21.82 7.39 18.46
N GLY A 29 21.10 6.61 17.64
CA GLY A 29 20.93 5.18 17.78
C GLY A 29 19.47 4.72 17.85
N VAL A 30 18.55 5.58 18.30
CA VAL A 30 17.14 5.20 18.45
C VAL A 30 16.48 5.07 17.08
N ARG A 31 16.42 6.14 16.30
CA ARG A 31 15.80 6.13 14.96
C ARG A 31 16.46 5.09 14.05
N GLU A 32 17.79 5.07 14.03
CA GLU A 32 18.60 4.19 13.19
C GLU A 32 18.30 2.71 13.47
N SER A 33 18.04 2.35 14.75
CA SER A 33 17.67 0.99 15.13
C SER A 33 16.26 0.58 14.70
N LEU A 34 15.35 1.55 14.50
CA LEU A 34 13.94 1.31 14.22
C LEU A 34 13.58 1.42 12.72
N GLU A 35 14.35 2.18 11.93
CA GLU A 35 14.06 2.46 10.50
C GLU A 35 13.77 1.19 9.68
N ALA A 36 14.60 0.15 9.80
CA ALA A 36 14.43 -1.08 9.04
C ALA A 36 13.13 -1.81 9.39
N GLN A 37 12.79 -1.89 10.68
CA GLN A 37 11.57 -2.54 11.14
C GLN A 37 10.33 -1.74 10.74
N THR A 38 10.34 -0.41 10.92
CA THR A 38 9.21 0.46 10.56
C THR A 38 8.93 0.42 9.05
N MET A 39 9.97 0.45 8.21
CA MET A 39 9.79 0.33 6.76
C MET A 39 9.34 -1.07 6.33
N THR A 40 9.81 -2.12 6.99
CA THR A 40 9.34 -3.49 6.73
C THR A 40 7.84 -3.62 7.02
N MET A 41 7.37 -3.04 8.12
CA MET A 41 5.94 -3.04 8.46
C MET A 41 5.12 -2.33 7.38
N ALA A 42 5.56 -1.16 6.90
CA ALA A 42 4.87 -0.44 5.83
C ALA A 42 4.79 -1.23 4.52
N ARG A 43 5.88 -1.92 4.13
CA ARG A 43 5.90 -2.79 2.94
C ARG A 43 4.97 -4.00 3.09
N ASN A 44 4.96 -4.63 4.26
CA ASN A 44 4.09 -5.78 4.53
C ASN A 44 2.62 -5.39 4.45
N VAL A 45 2.25 -4.22 4.97
CA VAL A 45 0.88 -3.68 4.83
C VAL A 45 0.55 -3.40 3.37
N ALA A 46 1.48 -2.82 2.59
CA ALA A 46 1.26 -2.59 1.17
C ALA A 46 0.98 -3.90 0.41
N ALA A 47 1.81 -4.92 0.64
CA ALA A 47 1.63 -6.24 0.03
C ALA A 47 0.30 -6.88 0.44
N PHE A 48 -0.01 -6.87 1.73
CA PHE A 48 -1.26 -7.43 2.24
C PHE A 48 -2.50 -6.78 1.60
N LEU A 49 -2.51 -5.45 1.48
CA LEU A 49 -3.64 -4.73 0.88
C LEU A 49 -3.78 -5.01 -0.61
N SER A 50 -2.67 -4.97 -1.37
CA SER A 50 -2.70 -5.26 -2.81
C SER A 50 -3.02 -6.74 -3.11
N ASP A 51 -2.69 -7.67 -2.23
CA ASP A 51 -3.00 -9.10 -2.41
C ASP A 51 -4.48 -9.40 -2.13
N ASN A 52 -5.07 -8.76 -1.12
CA ASN A 52 -6.38 -9.12 -0.58
C ASN A 52 -7.54 -8.19 -1.00
N LEU A 53 -7.26 -6.97 -1.44
CA LEU A 53 -8.28 -6.02 -1.86
C LEU A 53 -8.26 -5.79 -3.37
N ARG A 54 -9.45 -5.53 -3.92
CA ARG A 54 -9.67 -5.08 -5.29
C ARG A 54 -10.60 -3.89 -5.25
N HIS A 55 -10.48 -3.02 -6.23
CA HIS A 55 -11.51 -2.01 -6.47
C HIS A 55 -12.81 -2.67 -6.93
N TYR A 56 -13.92 -1.91 -6.89
CA TYR A 56 -15.25 -2.40 -7.27
C TYR A 56 -15.33 -2.96 -8.70
N ASN A 57 -14.43 -2.53 -9.59
CA ASN A 57 -14.31 -2.97 -10.98
C ASN A 57 -13.35 -4.16 -11.17
N GLY A 58 -12.84 -4.74 -10.09
CA GLY A 58 -11.94 -5.88 -10.11
C GLY A 58 -10.46 -5.55 -10.36
N LEU A 59 -10.11 -4.28 -10.58
CA LEU A 59 -8.70 -3.87 -10.67
C LEU A 59 -7.99 -3.99 -9.31
N PRO A 60 -6.67 -4.28 -9.30
CA PRO A 60 -5.88 -4.24 -8.07
C PRO A 60 -5.86 -2.84 -7.46
N VAL A 61 -5.72 -2.79 -6.13
CA VAL A 61 -5.53 -1.57 -5.34
C VAL A 61 -4.06 -1.21 -5.25
#